data_AF-A0A5K7XFE5-F1
#
_entry.id   AF-A0A5K7XFE5-F1
#
_cell.length_a   1.000
_cell.length_b   1.000
_cell.length_c   1.000
_cell.angle_alpha   90.00
_cell.angle_beta   90.00
_cell.angle_gamma   90.00
#
_symmetry.space_group_name_H-M   'P 1'
#
loop_
_entity.id
_entity.type
_entity.pdbx_description
1 polymer ?
#
loop_
_entity_poly.entity_id
_entity_poly.type
_entity_poly.pdbx_seq_one_letter_code
_entity_poly.pdbx_strand_id
1 'polypeptide(L)'
;MSQETGSDSDSEDHSMGGVLGHEPGTPRKRIVGPAFKAVFQFAKFMITLPIILVRGRRGKIEEVTVYSAHPSFFLWLLIAVGFASSAVVARYPQEAGLFGWVYVWVLLYFLVTLMYDVSARKLGFWTLIFALLWLGSKYVEHIKNVAVLGSVFEYLADLKPEFDVGTATALSWLLLLPWIGSLLHMALNGRKRFTPNEIGEFHFGEGSELTDRTGLRFRTRYRDVLETMLTFGGGDLIAVDNHQNVIKRWDNIVGLYFIWKDLDRVLHQRAAVVDLGDDNAASEQR
;
A
#
# COMPACT_ATOMS: atom_id res chain seq x y z
N MET A 1 -39.44 81.38 19.14
CA MET A 1 -38.35 80.39 19.23
C MET A 1 -38.00 80.01 17.81
N SER A 2 -36.75 80.30 17.47
CA SER A 2 -35.95 80.31 16.24
C SER A 2 -36.47 79.79 14.88
N GLN A 3 -36.07 80.57 13.86
CA GLN A 3 -35.87 80.26 12.44
C GLN A 3 -34.85 79.13 12.21
N GLU A 4 -34.83 78.60 10.98
CA GLU A 4 -33.68 78.36 10.07
C GLU A 4 -33.94 77.11 9.22
N THR A 5 -34.35 77.27 7.95
CA THR A 5 -33.52 77.42 6.73
C THR A 5 -32.86 76.11 6.29
N GLY A 6 -33.04 75.80 5.02
CA GLY A 6 -32.69 74.51 4.43
C GLY A 6 -31.21 74.40 4.08
N SER A 7 -30.91 73.39 3.27
CA SER A 7 -29.97 73.49 2.16
C SER A 7 -30.06 72.21 1.35
N ASP A 8 -30.37 72.39 0.06
CA ASP A 8 -29.96 71.46 -0.97
C ASP A 8 -28.48 71.09 -0.79
N SER A 9 -28.18 69.81 -0.95
CA SER A 9 -26.83 69.37 -1.28
C SER A 9 -26.94 68.30 -2.35
N ASP A 10 -27.01 68.81 -3.59
CA ASP A 10 -26.49 68.14 -4.77
C ASP A 10 -25.11 67.57 -4.44
N SER A 11 -24.97 66.26 -4.57
CA SER A 11 -23.66 65.63 -4.75
C SER A 11 -23.78 64.59 -5.85
N GLU A 12 -23.57 65.11 -7.05
CA GLU A 12 -22.64 64.57 -8.05
C GLU A 12 -22.64 63.04 -8.21
N ASP A 13 -23.49 62.66 -9.16
CA ASP A 13 -23.23 61.69 -10.21
C ASP A 13 -21.74 61.63 -10.61
N HIS A 14 -20.99 60.67 -10.06
CA HIS A 14 -19.74 60.18 -10.65
C HIS A 14 -19.84 58.69 -10.91
N SER A 15 -20.41 58.43 -12.08
CA SER A 15 -20.18 57.27 -12.93
C SER A 15 -18.68 56.89 -13.06
N MET A 16 -18.47 55.61 -13.34
CA MET A 16 -17.28 54.95 -13.91
C MET A 16 -16.28 54.36 -12.90
N GLY A 17 -16.45 53.06 -12.62
CA GLY A 17 -15.47 52.29 -11.86
C GLY A 17 -15.67 50.78 -11.90
N GLY A 18 -15.99 50.22 -13.07
CA GLY A 18 -15.80 48.79 -13.34
C GLY A 18 -16.60 47.83 -12.46
N VAL A 19 -17.89 47.68 -12.78
CA VAL A 19 -18.60 46.43 -12.52
C VAL A 19 -17.84 45.34 -13.27
N LEU A 20 -16.90 44.69 -12.59
CA LEU A 20 -16.36 43.40 -12.99
C LEU A 20 -17.56 42.47 -13.01
N GLY A 21 -18.12 42.31 -14.21
CA GLY A 21 -19.14 41.33 -14.49
C GLY A 21 -18.64 40.00 -13.95
N HIS A 22 -19.23 39.60 -12.83
CA HIS A 22 -19.14 38.25 -12.34
C HIS A 22 -19.85 37.42 -13.39
N GLU A 23 -19.10 36.94 -14.39
CA GLU A 23 -19.62 36.05 -15.40
C GLU A 23 -20.33 34.90 -14.66
N PRO A 24 -21.64 34.70 -14.88
CA PRO A 24 -22.37 33.61 -14.26
C PRO A 24 -21.65 32.32 -14.64
N GLY A 25 -21.12 31.67 -13.61
CA GLY A 25 -20.16 30.59 -13.69
C GLY A 25 -20.45 29.67 -14.87
N THR A 26 -19.52 29.64 -15.82
CA THR A 26 -19.49 28.58 -16.82
C THR A 26 -19.66 27.26 -16.06
N PRO A 27 -20.70 26.47 -16.38
CA PRO A 27 -20.98 25.26 -15.63
C PRO A 27 -19.72 24.42 -15.71
N ARG A 28 -19.05 24.22 -14.56
CA ARG A 28 -17.81 23.44 -14.39
C ARG A 28 -18.04 22.11 -15.09
N LYS A 29 -17.69 22.04 -16.38
CA LYS A 29 -18.06 20.93 -17.26
C LYS A 29 -17.32 19.70 -16.73
N ARG A 30 -18.07 18.84 -16.06
CA ARG A 30 -17.78 17.44 -15.66
C ARG A 30 -16.37 16.95 -16.03
N ILE A 31 -15.37 17.32 -15.22
CA ILE A 31 -14.06 16.64 -15.18
C ILE A 31 -14.20 15.20 -14.59
N VAL A 32 -15.39 14.86 -14.10
CA VAL A 32 -15.70 13.55 -13.49
C VAL A 32 -15.58 12.40 -14.51
N GLY A 33 -15.85 12.65 -15.80
CA GLY A 33 -15.77 11.64 -16.86
C GLY A 33 -14.36 11.04 -17.04
N PRO A 34 -13.31 11.86 -17.26
CA PRO A 34 -11.96 11.35 -17.41
C PRO A 34 -11.39 10.72 -16.13
N ALA A 35 -11.73 11.24 -14.94
CA ALA A 35 -11.29 10.66 -13.68
C ALA A 35 -11.80 9.22 -13.51
N PHE A 36 -13.10 8.98 -13.76
CA PHE A 36 -13.68 7.64 -13.65
C PHE A 36 -13.03 6.63 -14.60
N LYS A 37 -12.71 7.04 -15.83
CA LYS A 37 -12.01 6.19 -16.80
C LYS A 37 -10.60 5.83 -16.31
N ALA A 38 -9.89 6.77 -15.70
CA ALA A 38 -8.57 6.53 -15.12
C ALA A 38 -8.62 5.54 -13.94
N VAL A 39 -9.59 5.68 -13.03
CA VAL A 39 -9.79 4.73 -11.92
C VAL A 39 -10.04 3.32 -12.43
N PHE A 40 -10.92 3.16 -13.42
CA PHE A 40 -11.23 1.85 -13.98
C PHE A 40 -10.03 1.23 -14.71
N GLN A 41 -9.26 2.03 -15.45
CA GLN A 41 -8.02 1.58 -16.08
C GLN A 41 -6.97 1.16 -15.04
N PHE A 42 -6.82 1.92 -13.97
CA PHE A 42 -5.92 1.60 -12.86
C PHE A 42 -6.32 0.30 -12.16
N ALA A 43 -7.60 0.14 -11.81
CA ALA A 43 -8.10 -1.08 -11.18
C ALA A 43 -7.91 -2.30 -12.10
N LYS A 44 -8.23 -2.16 -13.40
CA LYS A 44 -7.98 -3.21 -14.40
C LYS A 44 -6.49 -3.55 -14.47
N PHE A 45 -5.61 -2.56 -14.48
CA PHE A 45 -4.16 -2.77 -14.48
C PHE A 45 -3.71 -3.52 -13.22
N MET A 46 -4.16 -3.09 -12.04
CA MET A 46 -3.84 -3.72 -10.75
C MET A 46 -4.29 -5.18 -10.66
N ILE A 47 -5.44 -5.53 -11.25
CA ILE A 47 -5.92 -6.91 -11.27
C ILE A 47 -5.19 -7.74 -12.32
N THR A 48 -4.94 -7.17 -13.50
CA THR A 48 -4.33 -7.90 -14.62
C THR A 48 -2.83 -8.13 -14.44
N LEU A 49 -2.11 -7.22 -13.80
CA LEU A 49 -0.67 -7.31 -13.57
C LEU A 49 -0.26 -8.60 -12.81
N PRO A 50 -0.81 -8.94 -11.64
CA PRO A 50 -0.48 -10.19 -10.96
C PRO A 50 -0.91 -11.42 -11.77
N ILE A 51 -2.05 -11.36 -12.48
CA ILE A 51 -2.51 -12.46 -13.33
C ILE A 51 -1.54 -12.71 -14.49
N ILE A 52 -1.05 -11.66 -15.15
CA ILE A 52 -0.09 -11.75 -16.25
C ILE A 52 1.25 -12.29 -15.72
N LEU A 53 1.70 -11.80 -14.55
CA LEU A 53 2.93 -12.27 -13.90
C LEU A 53 2.88 -13.75 -13.51
N VAL A 54 1.70 -14.26 -13.12
CA VAL A 54 1.49 -15.67 -12.76
C VAL A 54 1.26 -16.54 -14.00
N ARG A 55 0.48 -16.09 -14.97
CA ARG A 55 0.03 -16.90 -16.12
C ARG A 55 1.10 -17.12 -17.18
N GLY A 56 2.12 -16.24 -17.25
CA GLY A 56 3.27 -16.42 -18.14
C GLY A 56 4.20 -17.59 -17.80
N ARG A 57 3.97 -18.32 -16.70
CA ARG A 57 4.91 -19.31 -16.12
C ARG A 57 4.61 -20.78 -16.41
N ARG A 58 3.67 -21.12 -17.29
CA ARG A 58 3.37 -22.53 -17.65
C ARG A 58 4.36 -23.11 -18.69
N GLY A 59 5.66 -22.97 -18.45
CA GLY A 59 6.75 -23.64 -19.18
C GLY A 59 7.66 -24.39 -18.21
N LYS A 60 8.47 -25.34 -18.69
CA LYS A 60 9.34 -26.23 -17.89
C LYS A 60 9.98 -25.49 -16.69
N ILE A 61 9.73 -26.01 -15.49
CA ILE A 61 10.11 -25.43 -14.19
C ILE A 61 11.62 -25.63 -13.97
N GLU A 62 12.43 -24.92 -14.74
CA GLU A 62 13.90 -24.84 -14.56
C GLU A 62 14.31 -23.48 -13.97
N GLU A 63 13.37 -22.52 -13.91
CA GLU A 63 13.63 -21.18 -13.41
C GLU A 63 12.38 -20.61 -12.72
N VAL A 64 12.58 -19.98 -11.57
CA VAL A 64 11.58 -19.15 -10.90
C VAL A 64 12.13 -17.74 -10.77
N THR A 65 11.54 -16.78 -11.49
CA THR A 65 11.84 -15.37 -11.23
C THR A 65 10.85 -14.76 -10.22
N VAL A 66 11.34 -13.96 -9.30
CA VAL A 66 10.54 -13.24 -8.29
C VAL A 66 10.90 -11.76 -8.33
N TYR A 67 10.01 -10.92 -7.81
CA TYR A 67 10.15 -9.47 -7.85
C TYR A 67 10.14 -8.92 -6.42
N SER A 68 11.20 -8.20 -6.05
CA SER A 68 11.26 -7.43 -4.81
C SER A 68 10.68 -6.04 -5.04
N ALA A 69 9.67 -5.70 -4.24
CA ALA A 69 8.99 -4.40 -4.32
C ALA A 69 9.63 -3.38 -3.38
N HIS A 70 9.79 -2.15 -3.87
CA HIS A 70 10.16 -1.01 -3.03
C HIS A 70 9.01 -0.68 -2.05
N PRO A 71 9.27 -0.18 -0.81
CA PRO A 71 8.21 0.17 0.15
C PRO A 71 7.12 1.10 -0.41
N SER A 72 7.46 2.01 -1.32
CA SER A 72 6.48 2.87 -1.99
C SER A 72 5.43 2.10 -2.81
N PHE A 73 5.64 0.81 -3.11
CA PHE A 73 4.65 -0.05 -3.74
C PHE A 73 3.37 -0.13 -2.91
N PHE A 74 3.47 -0.12 -1.57
CA PHE A 74 2.33 -0.19 -0.65
C PHE A 74 1.35 0.99 -0.77
N LEU A 75 1.76 2.10 -1.39
CA LEU A 75 0.90 3.25 -1.64
C LEU A 75 -0.31 2.93 -2.52
N TRP A 76 -0.28 1.83 -3.27
CA TRP A 76 -1.36 1.44 -4.18
C TRP A 76 -2.72 1.38 -3.48
N LEU A 77 -2.79 0.91 -2.23
CA LEU A 77 -4.04 0.80 -1.48
C LEU A 77 -4.64 2.19 -1.20
N LEU A 78 -3.82 3.12 -0.71
CA LEU A 78 -4.27 4.48 -0.41
C LEU A 78 -4.73 5.22 -1.67
N ILE A 79 -4.00 5.04 -2.78
CA ILE A 79 -4.37 5.56 -4.10
C ILE A 79 -5.68 4.95 -4.59
N ALA A 80 -5.82 3.63 -4.49
CA ALA A 80 -7.01 2.91 -4.92
C ALA A 80 -8.26 3.34 -4.13
N VAL A 81 -8.14 3.44 -2.80
CA VAL A 81 -9.23 3.90 -1.93
C VAL A 81 -9.55 5.37 -2.22
N GLY A 82 -8.55 6.25 -2.36
CA GLY A 82 -8.78 7.66 -2.68
C GLY A 82 -9.57 7.83 -3.99
N PHE A 83 -9.16 7.15 -5.06
CA PHE A 83 -9.87 7.18 -6.33
C PHE A 83 -11.25 6.51 -6.29
N ALA A 84 -11.39 5.36 -5.63
CA ALA A 84 -12.67 4.66 -5.51
C ALA A 84 -13.67 5.47 -4.69
N SER A 85 -13.27 5.99 -3.53
CA SER A 85 -14.10 6.85 -2.67
C SER A 85 -14.51 8.12 -3.40
N SER A 86 -13.59 8.77 -4.13
CA SER A 86 -13.92 9.93 -4.98
C SER A 86 -14.97 9.61 -6.04
N ALA A 87 -14.87 8.45 -6.70
CA ALA A 87 -15.85 8.04 -7.71
C ALA A 87 -17.23 7.74 -7.10
N VAL A 88 -17.27 7.11 -5.92
CA VAL A 88 -18.52 6.79 -5.23
C VAL A 88 -19.18 8.04 -4.67
N VAL A 89 -18.46 8.89 -3.95
CA VAL A 89 -18.98 10.13 -3.34
C VAL A 89 -19.43 11.13 -4.41
N ALA A 90 -18.74 11.20 -5.56
CA ALA A 90 -19.20 12.02 -6.68
C ALA A 90 -20.56 11.58 -7.24
N ARG A 91 -20.96 10.31 -7.04
CA ARG A 91 -22.25 9.77 -7.46
C ARG A 91 -23.29 9.76 -6.33
N TYR A 92 -22.84 9.56 -5.11
CA TYR A 92 -23.67 9.47 -3.90
C TYR A 92 -23.11 10.38 -2.80
N PRO A 93 -23.38 11.69 -2.86
CA PRO A 93 -22.84 12.65 -1.91
C PRO A 93 -23.22 12.37 -0.45
N GLN A 94 -24.37 11.71 -0.22
CA GLN A 94 -24.82 11.32 1.12
C GLN A 94 -23.87 10.35 1.84
N GLU A 95 -23.02 9.64 1.10
CA GLU A 95 -22.04 8.70 1.68
C GLU A 95 -20.70 9.37 2.04
N ALA A 96 -20.56 10.69 1.84
CA ALA A 96 -19.30 11.41 2.05
C ALA A 96 -18.75 11.23 3.49
N GLY A 97 -19.61 11.19 4.50
CA GLY A 97 -19.21 10.96 5.89
C GLY A 97 -18.64 9.55 6.12
N LEU A 98 -19.27 8.52 5.54
CA LEU A 98 -18.79 7.14 5.63
C LEU A 98 -17.41 7.00 4.98
N PHE A 99 -17.26 7.53 3.76
CA PHE A 99 -16.00 7.46 3.03
C PHE A 99 -14.90 8.33 3.65
N GLY A 100 -15.25 9.39 4.38
CA GLY A 100 -14.32 10.18 5.18
C GLY A 100 -13.65 9.31 6.24
N TRP A 101 -14.45 8.57 7.01
CA TRP A 101 -13.93 7.60 7.99
C TRP A 101 -13.13 6.48 7.36
N VAL A 102 -13.62 5.87 6.27
CA VAL A 102 -12.89 4.81 5.56
C VAL A 102 -11.51 5.32 5.14
N TYR A 103 -11.43 6.54 4.61
CA TYR A 103 -10.17 7.13 4.19
C TYR A 103 -9.23 7.41 5.38
N VAL A 104 -9.75 7.95 6.49
CA VAL A 104 -8.98 8.15 7.73
C VAL A 104 -8.42 6.83 8.25
N TRP A 105 -9.22 5.76 8.28
CA TRP A 105 -8.76 4.44 8.72
C TRP A 105 -7.68 3.87 7.80
N VAL A 106 -7.82 4.01 6.48
CA VAL A 106 -6.82 3.55 5.51
C VAL A 106 -5.52 4.37 5.62
N LEU A 107 -5.62 5.68 5.86
CA LEU A 107 -4.47 6.54 6.09
C LEU A 107 -3.74 6.17 7.38
N LEU A 108 -4.49 5.99 8.48
CA LEU A 108 -3.94 5.56 9.77
C LEU A 108 -3.27 4.20 9.64
N TYR A 109 -3.93 3.26 8.98
CA TYR A 109 -3.39 1.94 8.67
C TYR A 109 -2.07 2.04 7.90
N PHE A 110 -2.01 2.90 6.87
CA PHE A 110 -0.81 3.11 6.08
C PHE A 110 0.33 3.70 6.91
N LEU A 111 0.04 4.72 7.75
CA LEU A 111 1.02 5.32 8.66
C LEU A 111 1.57 4.30 9.66
N VAL A 112 0.70 3.49 10.27
CA VAL A 112 1.14 2.44 11.20
C VAL A 112 2.00 1.40 10.49
N THR A 113 1.61 0.96 9.30
CA THR A 113 2.37 -0.03 8.52
C THR A 113 3.75 0.50 8.12
N LEU A 114 3.86 1.80 7.81
CA LEU A 114 5.13 2.41 7.41
C LEU A 114 6.04 2.70 8.62
N MET A 115 5.48 3.19 9.73
CA MET A 115 6.24 3.56 10.92
C MET A 115 6.62 2.38 11.80
N TYR A 116 5.78 1.36 11.86
CA TYR A 116 5.95 0.23 12.76
C TYR A 116 6.07 -1.07 11.98
N ASP A 117 7.18 -1.77 12.21
CA ASP A 117 7.29 -3.20 11.90
C ASP A 117 6.46 -3.99 12.92
N VAL A 118 5.15 -4.00 12.69
CA VAL A 118 4.18 -4.69 13.55
C VAL A 118 4.22 -6.16 13.18
N SER A 119 5.15 -6.90 13.79
CA SER A 119 5.10 -8.35 13.68
C SER A 119 3.75 -8.88 14.17
N ALA A 120 3.24 -9.96 13.57
CA ALA A 120 1.94 -10.54 13.94
C ALA A 120 1.79 -10.78 15.45
N ARG A 121 2.88 -11.11 16.13
CA ARG A 121 2.93 -11.26 17.60
C ARG A 121 2.72 -9.93 18.32
N LYS A 122 3.37 -8.85 17.87
CA LYS A 122 3.17 -7.50 18.42
C LYS A 122 1.74 -7.03 18.15
N LEU A 123 1.18 -7.29 16.95
CA LEU A 123 -0.19 -6.93 16.62
C LEU A 123 -1.19 -7.65 17.55
N GLY A 124 -1.02 -8.96 17.74
CA GLY A 124 -1.85 -9.73 18.66
C GLY A 124 -1.75 -9.23 20.11
N PHE A 125 -0.53 -8.88 20.55
CA PHE A 125 -0.31 -8.32 21.88
C PHE A 125 -0.97 -6.94 22.06
N TRP A 126 -0.82 -6.04 21.09
CA TRP A 126 -1.49 -4.74 21.11
C TRP A 126 -3.01 -4.89 21.07
N THR A 127 -3.54 -5.78 20.23
CA THR A 127 -4.97 -6.07 20.16
C THR A 127 -5.50 -6.57 21.50
N LEU A 128 -4.75 -7.44 22.19
CA LEU A 128 -5.09 -7.90 23.53
C LEU A 128 -5.09 -6.75 24.55
N ILE A 129 -4.07 -5.88 24.54
CA ILE A 129 -4.03 -4.70 25.41
C ILE A 129 -5.24 -3.80 25.15
N PHE A 130 -5.54 -3.48 23.89
CA PHE A 130 -6.70 -2.66 23.53
C PHE A 130 -8.01 -3.32 23.95
N ALA A 131 -8.16 -4.63 23.77
CA ALA A 131 -9.33 -5.38 24.20
C ALA A 131 -9.51 -5.35 25.73
N LEU A 132 -8.43 -5.51 26.49
CA LEU A 132 -8.45 -5.44 27.96
C LEU A 132 -8.75 -4.03 28.46
N LEU A 133 -8.14 -2.99 27.85
CA LEU A 133 -8.45 -1.59 28.17
C LEU A 133 -9.91 -1.26 27.85
N TRP A 134 -10.42 -1.74 26.71
CA TRP A 134 -11.81 -1.59 26.33
C TRP A 134 -12.76 -2.26 27.34
N LEU A 135 -12.51 -3.54 27.68
CA LEU A 135 -13.31 -4.24 28.67
C LEU A 135 -13.24 -3.58 30.05
N GLY A 136 -12.04 -3.19 30.48
CA GLY A 136 -11.81 -2.51 31.75
C GLY A 136 -12.54 -1.18 31.82
N SER A 137 -12.51 -0.40 30.74
CA SER A 137 -13.30 0.83 30.66
C SER A 137 -14.80 0.57 30.72
N LYS A 138 -15.31 -0.42 29.99
CA LYS A 138 -16.73 -0.77 30.03
C LYS A 138 -17.17 -1.24 31.41
N TYR A 139 -16.29 -1.96 32.12
CA TYR A 139 -16.52 -2.38 33.50
C TYR A 139 -16.55 -1.20 34.47
N VAL A 140 -15.63 -0.25 34.35
CA VAL A 140 -15.61 0.98 35.18
C VAL A 140 -16.83 1.86 34.89
N GLU A 141 -17.21 2.00 33.62
CA GLU A 141 -18.42 2.71 33.20
C GLU A 141 -19.67 2.11 33.87
N HIS A 142 -19.77 0.78 33.88
CA HIS A 142 -20.88 0.07 34.52
C HIS A 142 -20.94 0.25 36.05
N ILE A 143 -19.79 0.33 36.74
CA ILE A 143 -19.76 0.46 38.21
C ILE A 143 -19.89 1.90 38.66
N LYS A 144 -19.21 2.83 38.00
CA LYS A 144 -19.08 4.22 38.47
C LYS A 144 -19.97 5.21 37.72
N ASN A 145 -20.67 4.80 36.66
CA ASN A 145 -21.43 5.68 35.77
C ASN A 145 -20.59 6.86 35.23
N VAL A 146 -19.27 6.68 35.13
CA VAL A 146 -18.35 7.69 34.58
C VAL A 146 -17.92 7.25 33.18
N ALA A 147 -18.33 8.00 32.16
CA ALA A 147 -18.04 7.75 30.76
C ALA A 147 -16.64 8.25 30.36
N VAL A 148 -15.58 7.63 30.89
CA VAL A 148 -14.19 8.06 30.58
C VAL A 148 -13.87 7.90 29.09
N LEU A 149 -14.07 6.71 28.51
CA LEU A 149 -13.90 6.49 27.07
C LEU A 149 -15.09 6.97 26.24
N GLY A 150 -16.29 7.06 26.83
CA GLY A 150 -17.49 7.55 26.14
C GLY A 150 -17.28 8.95 25.59
N SER A 151 -16.73 9.87 26.38
CA SER A 151 -16.43 11.24 25.93
C SER A 151 -15.48 11.30 24.72
N VAL A 152 -14.49 10.41 24.65
CA VAL A 152 -13.55 10.34 23.52
C VAL A 152 -14.25 9.82 22.27
N PHE A 153 -15.09 8.79 22.40
CA PHE A 153 -15.86 8.28 21.27
C PHE A 153 -16.93 9.26 20.79
N GLU A 154 -17.56 10.00 21.70
CA GLU A 154 -18.49 11.08 21.36
C GLU A 154 -17.77 12.21 20.62
N TYR A 155 -16.60 12.65 21.11
CA TYR A 155 -15.77 13.63 20.42
C TYR A 155 -15.39 13.14 19.01
N LEU A 156 -14.91 11.89 18.90
CA LEU A 156 -14.58 11.29 17.60
C LEU A 156 -15.81 11.19 16.70
N ALA A 157 -16.97 10.79 17.21
CA ALA A 157 -18.21 10.71 16.43
C ALA A 157 -18.68 12.07 15.94
N ASP A 158 -18.45 13.14 16.72
CA ASP A 158 -18.88 14.49 16.37
C ASP A 158 -17.94 15.21 15.38
N LEU A 159 -16.71 14.74 15.20
CA LEU A 159 -15.77 15.25 14.18
C LEU A 159 -16.33 15.18 12.75
N LYS A 160 -17.32 14.30 12.49
CA LYS A 160 -18.04 14.15 11.21
C LYS A 160 -17.15 14.43 9.98
N PRO A 161 -16.05 13.66 9.80
CA PRO A 161 -15.13 13.90 8.70
C PRO A 161 -15.85 13.72 7.37
N GLU A 162 -16.01 14.81 6.63
CA GLU A 162 -16.55 14.78 5.27
C GLU A 162 -15.44 14.53 4.26
N PHE A 163 -15.66 13.55 3.38
CA PHE A 163 -14.71 13.23 2.31
C PHE A 163 -14.73 14.31 1.22
N ASP A 164 -13.68 15.12 1.14
CA ASP A 164 -13.48 16.04 0.02
C ASP A 164 -12.90 15.31 -1.20
N VAL A 165 -13.74 15.19 -2.23
CA VAL A 165 -13.42 14.53 -3.51
C VAL A 165 -12.23 15.21 -4.20
N GLY A 166 -12.12 16.55 -4.10
CA GLY A 166 -11.04 17.31 -4.73
C GLY A 166 -9.69 16.96 -4.14
N THR A 167 -9.57 17.08 -2.81
CA THR A 167 -8.34 16.80 -2.07
C THR A 167 -7.90 15.35 -2.21
N ALA A 168 -8.81 14.39 -2.05
CA ALA A 168 -8.47 12.97 -2.15
C ALA A 168 -7.98 12.58 -3.56
N THR A 169 -8.59 13.16 -4.61
CA THR A 169 -8.18 12.94 -5.99
C THR A 169 -6.80 13.55 -6.25
N ALA A 170 -6.57 14.78 -5.80
CA ALA A 170 -5.26 15.45 -5.93
C ALA A 170 -4.16 14.66 -5.22
N LEU A 171 -4.41 14.20 -3.98
CA LEU A 171 -3.44 13.40 -3.25
C LEU A 171 -3.17 12.06 -3.93
N SER A 172 -4.20 11.39 -4.45
CA SER A 172 -4.06 10.12 -5.17
C SER A 172 -3.17 10.27 -6.41
N TRP A 173 -3.30 11.38 -7.15
CA TRP A 173 -2.41 11.71 -8.26
C TRP A 173 -0.97 11.98 -7.82
N LEU A 174 -0.78 12.73 -6.73
CA LEU A 174 0.54 13.00 -6.18
C LEU A 174 1.25 11.70 -5.78
N LEU A 175 0.53 10.81 -5.09
CA LEU A 175 1.04 9.51 -4.63
C LEU A 175 1.24 8.51 -5.76
N LEU A 176 0.56 8.69 -6.90
CA LEU A 176 0.77 7.87 -8.09
C LEU A 176 2.21 7.98 -8.62
N LEU A 177 2.83 9.16 -8.53
CA LEU A 177 4.19 9.39 -9.01
C LEU A 177 5.24 8.51 -8.31
N PRO A 178 5.39 8.53 -6.97
CA PRO A 178 6.33 7.64 -6.28
C PRO A 178 5.93 6.17 -6.42
N TRP A 179 4.64 5.87 -6.58
CA TRP A 179 4.19 4.50 -6.84
C TRP A 179 4.64 3.98 -8.22
N ILE A 180 4.51 4.78 -9.28
CA ILE A 180 5.05 4.43 -10.61
C ILE A 180 6.57 4.27 -10.54
N GLY A 181 7.26 5.14 -9.82
CA GLY A 181 8.70 5.00 -9.56
C GLY A 181 9.04 3.65 -8.90
N SER A 182 8.22 3.20 -7.95
CA SER A 182 8.37 1.89 -7.30
C SER A 182 8.21 0.70 -8.26
N LEU A 183 7.28 0.80 -9.20
CA LEU A 183 7.09 -0.22 -10.24
C LEU A 183 8.26 -0.26 -11.20
N LEU A 184 8.74 0.91 -11.62
CA LEU A 184 9.90 1.00 -12.49
C LEU A 184 11.14 0.43 -11.80
N HIS A 185 11.36 0.79 -10.52
CA HIS A 185 12.43 0.22 -9.72
C HIS A 185 12.31 -1.31 -9.60
N MET A 186 11.10 -1.83 -9.36
CA MET A 186 10.84 -3.28 -9.31
C MET A 186 11.13 -3.97 -10.66
N ALA A 187 10.78 -3.32 -11.78
CA ALA A 187 11.01 -3.86 -13.11
C ALA A 187 12.49 -3.85 -13.51
N LEU A 188 13.24 -2.81 -13.13
CA LEU A 188 14.64 -2.61 -13.50
C LEU A 188 15.62 -3.31 -12.56
N ASN A 189 15.38 -3.29 -11.24
CA ASN A 189 16.32 -3.76 -10.21
C ASN A 189 15.73 -4.86 -9.30
N GLY A 190 14.40 -5.00 -9.30
CA GLY A 190 13.71 -5.93 -8.41
C GLY A 190 13.66 -7.37 -8.92
N ARG A 191 14.07 -7.64 -10.16
CA ARG A 191 13.97 -8.98 -10.78
C ARG A 191 15.09 -9.89 -10.26
N LYS A 192 14.69 -10.94 -9.55
CA LYS A 192 15.58 -11.99 -9.03
C LYS A 192 15.24 -13.30 -9.73
N ARG A 193 16.23 -13.99 -10.29
CA ARG A 193 16.08 -15.24 -11.04
C ARG A 193 16.68 -16.38 -10.23
N PHE A 194 15.85 -17.33 -9.82
CA PHE A 194 16.27 -18.53 -9.11
C PHE A 194 16.32 -19.68 -10.10
N THR A 195 17.49 -20.27 -10.27
CA THR A 195 17.70 -21.52 -11.01
C THR A 195 18.23 -22.60 -10.03
N PRO A 196 18.29 -23.88 -10.42
CA PRO A 196 18.84 -24.93 -9.58
C PRO A 196 20.27 -24.64 -9.10
N ASN A 197 21.09 -23.99 -9.93
CA ASN A 197 22.52 -23.82 -9.71
C ASN A 197 22.90 -22.41 -9.24
N GLU A 198 22.24 -21.38 -9.76
CA GLU A 198 22.60 -19.98 -9.54
C GLU A 198 21.40 -19.12 -9.14
N ILE A 199 21.67 -18.11 -8.33
CA ILE A 199 20.76 -17.02 -8.05
C ILE A 199 21.27 -15.81 -8.84
N GLY A 200 20.55 -15.44 -9.89
CA GLY A 200 20.85 -14.29 -10.72
C GLY A 200 20.06 -13.06 -10.27
N GLU A 201 20.75 -11.98 -9.94
CA GLU A 201 20.13 -10.69 -9.70
C GLU A 201 20.43 -9.75 -10.84
N PHE A 202 19.40 -9.16 -11.42
CA PHE A 202 19.58 -8.16 -12.45
C PHE A 202 19.49 -6.77 -11.83
N HIS A 203 20.56 -5.99 -11.96
CA HIS A 203 20.59 -4.57 -11.57
C HIS A 203 20.85 -3.74 -12.82
N PHE A 204 19.91 -2.87 -13.18
CA PHE A 204 20.04 -2.06 -14.38
C PHE A 204 21.19 -1.07 -14.21
N GLY A 205 22.24 -1.21 -15.03
CA GLY A 205 23.43 -0.36 -15.01
C GLY A 205 24.63 -0.94 -14.26
N GLU A 206 24.42 -1.88 -13.33
CA GLU A 206 25.49 -2.52 -12.55
C GLU A 206 25.78 -3.96 -13.00
N GLY A 207 24.92 -4.56 -13.83
CA GLY A 207 25.10 -5.89 -14.42
C GLY A 207 24.33 -6.98 -13.67
N SER A 208 24.71 -8.23 -13.89
CA SER A 208 24.11 -9.38 -13.20
C SER A 208 25.03 -9.90 -12.10
N GLU A 209 24.55 -9.92 -10.87
CA GLU A 209 25.22 -10.61 -9.76
C GLU A 209 24.77 -12.07 -9.76
N LEU A 210 25.72 -12.99 -9.83
CA LEU A 210 25.47 -14.44 -9.75
C LEU A 210 26.04 -14.94 -8.42
N THR A 211 25.16 -15.40 -7.53
CA THR A 211 25.56 -16.04 -6.28
C THR A 211 25.44 -17.55 -6.44
N ASP A 212 26.55 -18.28 -6.24
CA ASP A 212 26.52 -19.74 -6.20
C ASP A 212 25.74 -20.23 -4.97
N ARG A 213 25.03 -21.33 -5.14
CA ARG A 213 24.01 -21.82 -4.21
C ARG A 213 24.53 -22.86 -3.22
N THR A 214 25.79 -23.27 -3.34
CA THR A 214 26.36 -24.36 -2.55
C THR A 214 26.41 -24.00 -1.06
N GLY A 215 25.72 -24.78 -0.22
CA GLY A 215 25.64 -24.55 1.25
C GLY A 215 24.53 -23.61 1.73
N LEU A 216 23.72 -23.01 0.84
CA LEU A 216 22.67 -22.07 1.22
C LEU A 216 21.31 -22.74 1.49
N ARG A 217 20.73 -22.45 2.66
CA ARG A 217 19.35 -22.75 3.04
C ARG A 217 18.49 -21.52 2.91
N PHE A 218 17.27 -21.67 2.39
CA PHE A 218 16.34 -20.56 2.23
C PHE A 218 15.27 -20.61 3.32
N ARG A 219 14.97 -19.44 3.89
CA ARG A 219 13.89 -19.28 4.86
C ARG A 219 13.00 -18.13 4.43
N THR A 220 11.71 -18.36 4.41
CA THR A 220 10.72 -17.29 4.28
C THR A 220 10.44 -16.66 5.62
N ARG A 221 10.34 -15.34 5.65
CA ARG A 221 9.88 -14.59 6.81
C ARG A 221 8.77 -13.64 6.37
N TYR A 222 7.56 -13.90 6.86
CA TYR A 222 6.44 -12.97 6.74
C TYR A 222 6.53 -11.99 7.91
N ARG A 223 6.93 -10.73 7.66
CA ARG A 223 7.08 -9.71 8.72
C ARG A 223 5.73 -9.36 9.33
N ASP A 224 4.76 -9.00 8.49
CA ASP A 224 3.43 -8.58 8.90
C ASP A 224 2.34 -9.23 8.03
N VAL A 225 1.21 -9.57 8.66
CA VAL A 225 -0.03 -10.02 7.99
C VAL A 225 -0.53 -8.92 7.04
N LEU A 226 -0.40 -7.66 7.45
CA LEU A 226 -0.84 -6.50 6.68
C LEU A 226 -0.02 -6.34 5.39
N GLU A 227 1.30 -6.38 5.53
CA GLU A 227 2.23 -6.37 4.41
C GLU A 227 2.02 -7.56 3.48
N THR A 228 1.83 -8.76 4.06
CA THR A 228 1.54 -9.98 3.31
C THR A 228 0.26 -9.80 2.50
N MET A 229 -0.80 -9.21 3.07
CA MET A 229 -2.05 -8.95 2.35
C MET A 229 -1.86 -7.91 1.23
N LEU A 230 -1.13 -6.82 1.51
CA LEU A 230 -0.88 -5.74 0.55
C LEU A 230 0.00 -6.15 -0.64
N THR A 231 0.89 -7.11 -0.46
CA THR A 231 1.78 -7.66 -1.50
C THR A 231 1.25 -8.95 -2.13
N PHE A 232 -0.04 -9.25 -1.93
CA PHE A 232 -0.68 -10.47 -2.45
C PHE A 232 0.05 -11.75 -2.02
N GLY A 233 0.29 -11.89 -0.72
CA GLY A 233 1.06 -12.99 -0.14
C GLY A 233 2.57 -12.77 -0.15
N GLY A 234 3.05 -11.53 -0.23
CA GLY A 234 4.48 -11.27 -0.24
C GLY A 234 5.13 -11.37 1.14
N GLY A 235 6.46 -11.40 1.14
CA GLY A 235 7.26 -11.51 2.35
C GLY A 235 8.75 -11.49 2.03
N ASP A 236 9.57 -11.70 3.05
CA ASP A 236 11.02 -11.69 2.90
C ASP A 236 11.54 -13.10 2.63
N LEU A 237 12.53 -13.20 1.75
CA LEU A 237 13.30 -14.41 1.53
C LEU A 237 14.72 -14.19 2.06
N ILE A 238 15.18 -15.12 2.88
CA ILE A 238 16.48 -15.04 3.54
C ILE A 238 17.29 -16.27 3.13
N ALA A 239 18.46 -16.04 2.54
CA ALA A 239 19.47 -17.08 2.32
C ALA A 239 20.39 -17.14 3.53
N VAL A 240 20.54 -18.34 4.08
CA VAL A 240 21.22 -18.63 5.32
C VAL A 240 22.23 -19.76 5.09
N ASP A 241 23.42 -19.64 5.65
CA ASP A 241 24.42 -20.71 5.61
C ASP A 241 24.05 -21.91 6.52
N ASN A 242 24.79 -23.01 6.40
CA ASN A 242 24.75 -24.16 7.31
C ASN A 242 24.95 -23.75 8.79
N HIS A 243 25.70 -22.68 9.05
CA HIS A 243 25.91 -22.12 10.39
C HIS A 243 24.80 -21.15 10.87
N GLN A 244 23.67 -21.08 10.16
CA GLN A 244 22.57 -20.14 10.43
C GLN A 244 22.90 -18.65 10.27
N ASN A 245 24.03 -18.30 9.66
CA ASN A 245 24.38 -16.92 9.35
C ASN A 245 23.60 -16.43 8.11
N VAL A 246 23.02 -15.24 8.20
CA VAL A 246 22.31 -14.61 7.07
C VAL A 246 23.32 -14.09 6.06
N ILE A 247 23.36 -14.70 4.88
CA ILE A 247 24.25 -14.30 3.79
C ILE A 247 23.57 -13.24 2.92
N LYS A 248 22.28 -13.46 2.60
CA LYS A 248 21.52 -12.53 1.77
C LYS A 248 20.07 -12.45 2.21
N ARG A 249 19.50 -11.26 2.10
CA ARG A 249 18.09 -10.99 2.41
C ARG A 249 17.46 -10.23 1.26
N TRP A 250 16.33 -10.74 0.80
CA TRP A 250 15.47 -10.09 -0.17
C TRP A 250 14.17 -9.71 0.50
N ASP A 251 13.96 -8.41 0.63
CA ASP A 251 12.77 -7.87 1.27
C ASP A 251 11.61 -7.73 0.28
N ASN A 252 10.38 -7.84 0.78
CA ASN A 252 9.15 -7.49 0.07
C ASN A 252 8.97 -8.21 -1.28
N ILE A 253 9.20 -9.53 -1.32
CA ILE A 253 8.97 -10.32 -2.52
C ILE A 253 7.47 -10.43 -2.77
N VAL A 254 7.00 -9.87 -3.88
CA VAL A 254 5.57 -9.88 -4.24
C VAL A 254 5.13 -11.29 -4.60
N GLY A 255 4.01 -11.75 -4.05
CA GLY A 255 3.43 -13.05 -4.38
C GLY A 255 4.21 -14.26 -3.86
N LEU A 256 5.08 -14.08 -2.86
CA LEU A 256 5.93 -15.14 -2.32
C LEU A 256 5.13 -16.38 -1.90
N TYR A 257 3.99 -16.21 -1.23
CA TYR A 257 3.10 -17.28 -0.80
C TYR A 257 2.62 -18.17 -1.96
N PHE A 258 2.31 -17.57 -3.11
CA PHE A 258 1.86 -18.31 -4.29
C PHE A 258 3.01 -19.00 -5.03
N ILE A 259 4.17 -18.33 -5.08
CA ILE A 259 5.36 -18.82 -5.80
C ILE A 259 6.17 -19.81 -4.95
N TRP A 260 5.92 -19.87 -3.64
CA TRP A 260 6.71 -20.68 -2.71
C TRP A 260 6.80 -22.15 -3.12
N LYS A 261 5.71 -22.76 -3.61
CA LYS A 261 5.74 -24.18 -4.04
C LYS A 261 6.68 -24.42 -5.22
N ASP A 262 6.70 -23.49 -6.17
CA ASP A 262 7.57 -23.59 -7.35
C ASP A 262 9.02 -23.31 -6.97
N LEU A 263 9.23 -22.30 -6.10
CA LEU A 263 10.54 -21.99 -5.54
C LEU A 263 11.08 -23.20 -4.77
N ASP A 264 10.29 -23.76 -3.86
CA ASP A 264 10.62 -24.93 -3.04
C ASP A 264 11.00 -26.14 -3.91
N ARG A 265 10.29 -26.37 -5.02
CA ARG A 265 10.62 -27.43 -5.98
C ARG A 265 11.97 -27.22 -6.65
N VAL A 266 12.24 -26.03 -7.20
CA VAL A 266 13.54 -25.69 -7.81
C VAL A 266 14.65 -25.74 -6.77
N LEU A 267 14.32 -25.39 -5.52
CA LEU A 267 15.26 -25.47 -4.42
C LEU A 267 15.58 -26.94 -4.08
N HIS A 268 14.60 -27.83 -3.96
CA HIS A 268 14.83 -29.23 -3.59
C HIS A 268 15.48 -30.09 -4.70
N GLN A 269 15.32 -29.72 -5.98
CA GLN A 269 15.91 -30.48 -7.09
C GLN A 269 17.44 -30.62 -7.01
N ARG A 270 18.17 -29.65 -6.46
CA ARG A 270 19.64 -29.77 -6.29
C ARG A 270 20.04 -30.50 -5.00
N ALA A 271 19.26 -30.38 -3.93
CA ALA A 271 19.55 -31.11 -2.69
C ALA A 271 19.62 -32.63 -2.97
N ALA A 272 18.68 -33.14 -3.75
CA ALA A 272 18.67 -34.53 -4.17
C ALA A 272 19.86 -34.92 -5.09
N VAL A 273 20.37 -34.00 -5.91
CA VAL A 273 21.51 -34.27 -6.82
C VAL A 273 22.85 -34.23 -6.09
N VAL A 274 22.99 -33.38 -5.06
CA VAL A 274 24.20 -33.32 -4.22
C VAL A 274 24.30 -34.57 -3.35
N ASP A 275 23.21 -34.99 -2.70
CA ASP A 275 23.18 -36.22 -1.89
C ASP A 275 23.54 -37.47 -2.74
N LEU A 276 23.04 -37.55 -3.99
CA LEU A 276 23.39 -38.62 -4.92
C LEU A 276 24.85 -38.57 -5.41
N GLY A 277 25.45 -37.38 -5.47
CA GLY A 277 26.86 -37.20 -5.85
C GLY A 277 27.81 -37.69 -4.75
N ASP A 278 27.49 -37.37 -3.50
CA ASP A 278 28.29 -37.77 -2.34
C ASP A 278 28.20 -39.28 -2.08
N ASP A 279 27.01 -39.88 -2.25
CA ASP A 279 26.84 -41.34 -2.13
C ASP A 279 27.62 -42.12 -3.20
N ASN A 280 27.66 -41.60 -4.44
CA ASN A 280 28.42 -42.22 -5.53
C ASN A 280 29.94 -42.08 -5.30
N ALA A 281 30.42 -40.91 -4.88
CA ALA A 281 31.83 -40.68 -4.57
C ALA A 281 32.32 -41.53 -3.39
N ALA A 282 31.46 -41.75 -2.38
CA ALA A 282 31.75 -42.65 -1.26
C ALA A 282 31.78 -44.14 -1.67
N SER A 283 31.03 -44.51 -2.71
CA SER A 283 30.98 -45.88 -3.24
C SER A 283 32.18 -46.23 -4.13
N GLU A 284 32.76 -45.27 -4.86
CA GLU A 284 33.98 -45.48 -5.67
C GLU A 284 35.27 -45.59 -4.83
N GLN A 285 35.23 -45.21 -3.55
CA GLN A 285 36.38 -45.32 -2.64
C GLN A 285 36.38 -46.59 -1.77
N ARG A 286 35.41 -47.51 -1.97
CA ARG A 286 35.37 -48.84 -1.32
C ARG A 286 35.69 -49.94 -2.32
#